data_AF-A0A2U3JZW9-F1
#
_entry.id   AF-A0A2U3JZW9-F1
#
_cell.length_a   1.000
_cell.length_b   1.000
_cell.length_c   1.000
_cell.angle_alpha   90.00
_cell.angle_beta   90.00
_cell.angle_gamma   90.00
#
_symmetry.space_group_name_H-M   'P 1'
#
loop_
_entity.id
_entity.type
_entity.pdbx_description
1 polymer ?
#
loop_
_entity_poly.entity_id
_entity_poly.type
_entity_poly.pdbx_seq_one_letter_code
_entity_poly.pdbx_strand_id
1 'polypeptide(L)' 'MLEGLFQPMHLVVIFFIALLVFGPKKLPELGKGLGEGIRALKEGMKDNPPAQGSNEQGKNTETKS' A
#
# COMPACT_ATOMS: atom_id res chain seq x y z
N MET A 1 -25.73 14.03 6.79
CA MET A 1 -24.98 14.61 7.94
C MET A 1 -23.56 14.06 8.04
N LEU A 2 -23.19 13.00 7.30
CA LEU A 2 -21.82 12.44 7.27
C LEU A 2 -20.99 12.92 6.07
N GLU A 3 -21.63 13.46 5.02
CA GLU A 3 -20.95 13.99 3.83
C GLU A 3 -19.94 15.12 4.11
N GLY A 4 -20.08 15.84 5.23
CA GLY A 4 -19.13 16.89 5.62
C GLY A 4 -17.78 16.33 6.08
N LEU A 5 -17.75 15.13 6.65
CA LEU A 5 -16.54 14.52 7.20
C LEU A 5 -15.62 13.97 6.11
N PHE A 6 -16.20 13.49 5.01
CA PHE A 6 -15.46 12.99 3.85
C PHE A 6 -15.03 14.09 2.89
N GLN A 7 -15.22 15.37 3.23
CA GLN A 7 -14.67 16.44 2.43
C GLN A 7 -13.14 16.33 2.39
N PRO A 8 -12.53 16.31 1.18
CA PRO A 8 -11.08 16.20 1.03
C PRO A 8 -10.30 17.22 1.86
N MET A 9 -10.87 18.42 2.03
CA MET A 9 -10.29 19.49 2.86
C MET A 9 -10.12 19.09 4.33
N HIS A 10 -11.11 18.42 4.94
CA HIS A 10 -11.02 17.98 6.34
C HIS A 10 -9.96 16.89 6.50
N LEU A 11 -9.90 15.96 5.54
CA LEU A 11 -8.95 14.86 5.55
C LEU A 11 -7.50 15.38 5.44
N VAL A 12 -7.25 16.39 4.60
CA VAL A 12 -5.96 17.07 4.48
C VAL A 12 -5.57 17.77 5.79
N VAL A 13 -6.49 18.47 6.46
CA VAL A 13 -6.21 19.14 7.74
C VAL A 13 -5.84 18.12 8.83
N ILE A 14 -6.60 17.04 8.95
CA ILE A 14 -6.31 15.96 9.91
C ILE A 14 -4.96 15.30 9.60
N PHE A 15 -4.68 15.06 8.32
CA PHE A 15 -3.40 14.52 7.87
C PHE A 15 -2.24 15.44 8.23
N PHE A 16 -2.41 16.76 8.09
CA PHE A 16 -1.39 17.74 8.45
C PHE A 16 -1.11 17.75 9.96
N ILE A 17 -2.15 17.65 10.80
CA ILE A 17 -2.00 17.55 12.26
C ILE A 17 -1.33 16.22 12.64
N ALA A 18 -1.76 15.11 12.05
CA ALA A 18 -1.15 13.81 12.26
C ALA A 18 0.34 13.82 11.86
N LEU A 19 0.67 14.50 10.76
CA LEU A 19 2.04 14.71 10.31
C LEU A 19 2.87 15.56 11.27
N LEU A 20 2.28 16.53 11.97
CA LEU A 20 3.00 17.30 12.99
C LEU A 20 3.28 16.46 14.24
N VAL A 21 2.36 15.59 14.64
CA VAL A 21 2.50 14.73 15.82
C VAL A 21 3.43 13.54 15.55
N PHE A 22 3.21 12.81 14.46
CA PHE A 22 4.00 11.63 14.09
C PHE A 22 5.26 11.99 13.30
N GLY A 23 5.29 13.14 12.62
CA GLY A 23 6.37 13.55 11.73
C GLY A 23 6.21 12.96 10.31
N PRO A 24 6.50 13.72 9.25
CA PRO A 24 6.41 13.24 7.86
C PRO A 24 7.40 12.12 7.53
N LYS A 25 8.44 11.95 8.35
CA LYS A 25 9.40 10.85 8.22
C LYS A 25 8.85 9.50 8.71
N LYS A 26 7.85 9.50 9.60
CA LYS A 26 7.29 8.26 10.16
C LYS A 26 6.21 7.62 9.29
N LEU A 27 5.49 8.40 8.47
CA LEU A 27 4.57 7.87 7.47
C LEU A 27 5.21 6.86 6.48
N PRO A 28 6.33 7.17 5.81
CA PRO A 28 6.96 6.22 4.89
C PRO A 28 7.57 5.01 5.60
N GLU A 29 8.03 5.17 6.85
CA GLU A 29 8.56 4.10 7.67
C GLU A 29 7.46 3.09 8.04
N LEU A 30 6.30 3.59 8.49
CA LEU A 30 5.10 2.79 8.76
C LEU A 30 4.51 2.19 7.48
N GLY A 31 4.48 2.94 6.39
CA GLY A 31 3.99 2.48 5.09
C GLY A 31 4.82 1.35 4.49
N LYS A 32 6.15 1.38 4.65
CA LYS A 32 7.04 0.28 4.24
C LYS A 32 6.76 -0.99 5.03
N GLY A 33 6.69 -0.91 6.35
CA GLY A 33 6.38 -2.06 7.21
C GLY A 33 4.99 -2.65 6.95
N LEU A 34 3.97 -1.80 6.81
CA LEU A 34 2.62 -2.23 6.46
C LEU A 34 2.55 -2.81 5.05
N GLY A 35 3.26 -2.20 4.09
CA GLY A 35 3.31 -2.66 2.70
C GLY A 35 3.96 -4.03 2.56
N GLU A 36 5.07 -4.27 3.28
CA GLU A 36 5.71 -5.59 3.36
C GLU A 36 4.79 -6.63 4.02
N GLY A 37 4.10 -6.27 5.10
CA GLY A 37 3.11 -7.14 5.75
C GLY A 37 1.92 -7.49 4.86
N ILE A 38 1.34 -6.50 4.17
CA ILE A 38 0.25 -6.72 3.21
C ILE A 38 0.73 -7.56 2.01
N ARG A 39 1.97 -7.35 1.55
CA ARG A 39 2.56 -8.14 0.47
C ARG A 39 2.76 -9.59 0.88
N ALA A 40 3.32 -9.84 2.05
CA ALA A 40 3.47 -11.19 2.62
C ALA A 40 2.10 -11.86 2.85
N LEU A 41 1.10 -11.12 3.33
CA LEU A 41 -0.27 -11.59 3.46
C LEU A 41 -0.88 -11.95 2.09
N LYS A 42 -0.72 -11.10 1.08
CA LYS A 42 -1.21 -11.34 -0.28
C LYS A 42 -0.54 -12.55 -0.94
N GLU A 43 0.74 -12.76 -0.65
CA GLU A 43 1.52 -13.89 -1.17
C GLU A 43 1.11 -15.20 -0.49
N GLY A 44 0.98 -15.22 0.84
CA GLY A 44 0.48 -16.37 1.58
C GLY A 44 -1.01 -16.69 1.31
N MET A 45 -1.82 -15.68 0.98
CA MET A 45 -3.21 -15.89 0.55
C MET A 45 -3.31 -16.41 -0.89
N LYS A 46 -2.29 -16.19 -1.72
CA LYS A 46 -2.23 -16.67 -3.12
C LYS A 46 -1.84 -18.16 -3.24
N ASP A 47 -1.24 -18.74 -2.20
CA ASP A 47 -0.92 -20.18 -2.14
C ASP A 47 -2.18 -21.07 -1.98
N ASN A 48 -3.38 -20.48 -1.88
CA ASN A 48 -4.66 -21.18 -2.04
C ASN A 48 -5.31 -20.76 -3.38
N PRO A 49 -5.25 -21.58 -4.45
CA PRO A 49 -5.80 -21.18 -5.74
C PRO A 49 -7.33 -21.16 -5.68
N PRO A 50 -7.95 -20.06 -6.14
CA PRO A 50 -8.47 -20.14 -7.49
C PRO A 50 -8.05 -18.93 -8.34
N ALA A 51 -7.44 -19.27 -9.48
CA ALA A 51 -7.50 -18.59 -10.77
C ALA A 51 -7.76 -17.05 -10.83
N GLN A 52 -6.76 -16.35 -11.40
CA GLN A 52 -6.84 -15.18 -12.29
C GLN A 52 -6.87 -13.75 -11.69
N GLY A 53 -6.01 -12.91 -12.26
CA GLY A 53 -6.03 -11.45 -12.11
C GLY A 53 -4.66 -10.75 -12.14
N SER A 54 -4.03 -10.70 -13.33
CA SER A 54 -3.21 -9.61 -13.89
C SER A 54 -2.15 -8.89 -13.01
N ASN A 55 -0.85 -9.04 -13.31
CA ASN A 55 -0.14 -8.21 -14.31
C ASN A 55 1.40 -8.34 -14.16
N GLU A 56 2.06 -8.62 -15.29
CA GLU A 56 3.40 -8.20 -15.71
C GLU A 56 4.52 -8.05 -14.65
N GLN A 57 5.38 -9.06 -14.55
CA GLN A 57 6.79 -8.88 -14.19
C GLN A 57 7.64 -9.45 -15.33
N GLY A 58 8.02 -8.57 -16.26
CA GLY A 58 9.11 -8.86 -17.18
C GLY A 58 10.42 -9.03 -16.42
N LYS A 59 11.15 -10.10 -16.69
CA LYS A 59 12.61 -10.09 -16.68
C LYS A 59 13.16 -11.24 -17.52
N ASN A 60 13.78 -10.84 -18.62
CA ASN A 60 14.87 -11.49 -19.31
C ASN A 60 15.54 -12.62 -18.54
N THR A 61 15.47 -13.82 -19.10
CA THR A 61 16.62 -14.71 -19.15
C THR A 61 16.81 -15.10 -20.60
N GLU A 62 17.77 -14.43 -21.22
CA GLU A 62 18.58 -14.98 -22.29
C GLU A 62 19.06 -16.36 -21.86
N THR A 63 18.43 -17.41 -22.35
CA THR A 63 19.09 -18.73 -22.41
C THR A 63 19.62 -18.89 -23.82
N LYS A 64 20.81 -18.33 -23.99
CA LYS A 64 21.85 -18.81 -24.89
C LYS A 64 21.90 -20.35 -24.80
N SER A 65 21.59 -21.05 -25.89
CA SER A 65 22.24 -22.28 -26.38
C SER A 65 21.57 -22.73 -27.66
#